data_AF-A0A162FBZ8-F1
#
_entry.id   AF-A0A162FBZ8-F1
#
_cell.length_a   1.000
_cell.length_b   1.000
_cell.length_c   1.000
_cell.angle_alpha   90.00
_cell.angle_beta   90.00
_cell.angle_gamma   90.00
#
_symmetry.space_group_name_H-M   'P 1'
#
loop_
_entity.id
_entity.type
_entity.pdbx_description
1 polymer ?
#
loop_
_entity_poly.entity_id
_entity_poly.type
_entity_poly.pdbx_seq_one_letter_code
_entity_poly.pdbx_strand_id
1 'polypeptide(L)'
;MIRYSLIALIMFVFVSCKETKEKESSSLEQDKTQVTFDKKLLNGAWAENQEENALFYIENDSIYYIDNQDKPYSLEFRGSYFSIHYDNYTSKAELIKLTKDDMIYKSSTGIIKLYRTADQVKESKTETQETLLVDNNKKCDMEKVTVLKQQLPSASKESILSFLSTISVDCKNNAEFGQFSNEVLFEVLKAKPIEVLMIVEKENVEKDEVYKMLENPINDAINLNKLIDSINKLELQSVEKSKFLEALKKALEKYN
;
A
#
# COMPACT_ATOMS: atom_id res chain seq x y z
N MET A 1 -30.92 54.77 -20.30
CA MET A 1 -32.14 54.31 -21.00
C MET A 1 -32.37 55.33 -22.12
N ILE A 2 -32.57 54.99 -23.39
CA ILE A 2 -33.27 53.84 -24.00
C ILE A 2 -32.37 53.11 -25.03
N ARG A 3 -32.68 51.84 -25.37
CA ARG A 3 -31.97 50.99 -26.34
C ARG A 3 -32.78 50.78 -27.62
N TYR A 4 -32.14 50.83 -28.77
CA TYR A 4 -32.55 50.29 -30.09
C TYR A 4 -31.21 50.05 -30.86
N SER A 5 -30.80 48.89 -31.40
CA SER A 5 -31.48 47.76 -32.06
C SER A 5 -32.36 48.24 -33.23
N LEU A 6 -32.17 47.84 -34.49
CA LEU A 6 -31.53 46.62 -35.04
C LEU A 6 -31.32 46.79 -36.58
N ILE A 7 -30.72 45.78 -37.24
CA ILE A 7 -30.76 45.48 -38.71
C ILE A 7 -29.70 46.13 -39.63
N ALA A 8 -28.63 45.36 -39.84
CA ALA A 8 -28.02 44.90 -41.11
C ALA A 8 -27.95 45.79 -42.37
N LEU A 9 -26.74 45.84 -42.95
CA LEU A 9 -26.53 45.69 -44.40
C LEU A 9 -25.29 44.81 -44.66
N ILE A 10 -25.48 43.67 -45.34
CA ILE A 10 -24.38 42.82 -45.81
C ILE A 10 -23.97 43.33 -47.20
N MET A 11 -22.67 43.59 -47.39
CA MET A 11 -22.08 43.69 -48.73
C MET A 11 -20.94 42.68 -48.88
N PHE A 12 -21.18 41.66 -49.70
CA PHE A 12 -20.12 40.81 -50.23
C PHE A 12 -19.33 41.58 -51.28
N VAL A 13 -18.00 41.62 -51.14
CA VAL A 13 -17.11 42.03 -52.23
C VAL A 13 -16.03 40.97 -52.44
N PHE A 14 -16.24 40.21 -53.51
CA PHE A 14 -15.33 39.41 -54.31
C PHE A 14 -13.97 38.97 -53.75
N VAL A 15 -13.89 37.65 -53.58
CA VAL A 15 -12.69 36.82 -53.61
C VAL A 15 -11.68 37.28 -54.69
N SER A 16 -10.41 37.38 -54.30
CA SER A 16 -9.26 37.40 -55.21
C SER A 16 -8.36 36.23 -54.86
N CYS A 17 -8.52 35.10 -55.57
CA CYS A 17 -7.63 33.95 -55.46
C CYS A 17 -6.44 34.13 -56.39
N LYS A 18 -5.22 34.07 -55.82
CA LYS A 18 -4.04 33.60 -56.53
C LYS A 18 -3.72 32.19 -56.06
N GLU A 19 -3.93 31.22 -56.94
CA GLU A 19 -3.14 29.98 -56.92
C GLU A 19 -1.73 30.33 -57.46
N THR A 20 -0.66 29.55 -57.23
CA THR A 20 -0.60 28.14 -56.86
C THR A 20 0.60 27.87 -55.95
N LYS A 21 0.38 27.21 -54.81
CA LYS A 21 1.08 25.96 -54.44
C LYS A 21 0.17 25.17 -53.49
N GLU A 22 -0.05 23.91 -53.82
CA GLU A 22 -1.01 23.06 -53.13
C GLU A 22 -0.60 22.81 -51.67
N LYS A 23 -1.56 22.99 -50.76
CA LYS A 23 -2.06 21.84 -50.01
C LYS A 23 -3.56 22.00 -49.80
N GLU A 24 -4.28 21.07 -50.42
CA GLU A 24 -5.73 20.96 -50.37
C GLU A 24 -6.20 20.65 -48.93
N SER A 25 -7.44 21.05 -48.65
CA SER A 25 -8.37 20.63 -47.58
C SER A 25 -7.82 19.96 -46.29
N SER A 26 -8.32 20.31 -45.12
CA SER A 26 -9.73 20.61 -44.87
C SER A 26 -9.91 21.47 -43.63
N SER A 27 -11.07 22.12 -43.59
CA SER A 27 -11.64 22.69 -42.37
C SER A 27 -11.88 21.59 -41.34
N LEU A 28 -10.89 21.36 -40.49
CA LEU A 28 -11.15 21.18 -39.08
C LEU A 28 -10.43 22.31 -38.35
N GLU A 29 -11.20 23.35 -38.01
CA GLU A 29 -11.13 23.78 -36.62
C GLU A 29 -11.44 22.53 -35.78
N GLN A 30 -10.39 21.76 -35.46
CA GLN A 30 -10.42 20.96 -34.27
C GLN A 30 -10.61 21.98 -33.15
N ASP A 31 -11.87 22.15 -32.77
CA ASP A 31 -12.24 22.20 -31.36
C ASP A 31 -11.20 21.37 -30.62
N LYS A 32 -10.24 22.06 -30.01
CA LYS A 32 -9.38 21.45 -29.02
C LYS A 32 -10.28 21.28 -27.81
N THR A 33 -11.17 20.30 -27.90
CA THR A 33 -11.96 19.75 -26.82
C THR A 33 -10.95 19.56 -25.71
N GLN A 34 -10.98 20.48 -24.74
CA GLN A 34 -9.81 20.70 -23.90
C GLN A 34 -9.62 19.42 -23.11
N VAL A 35 -8.57 18.63 -23.42
CA VAL A 35 -8.44 17.27 -22.90
C VAL A 35 -8.09 17.37 -21.42
N THR A 36 -9.13 17.48 -20.60
CA THR A 36 -9.09 17.55 -19.16
C THR A 36 -9.17 16.14 -18.63
N PHE A 37 -8.02 15.61 -18.18
CA PHE A 37 -8.01 14.39 -17.40
C PHE A 37 -8.45 14.68 -15.97
N ASP A 38 -9.07 13.72 -15.28
CA ASP A 38 -9.32 13.86 -13.84
C ASP A 38 -7.98 13.76 -13.10
N LYS A 39 -7.56 14.88 -12.48
CA LYS A 39 -6.32 14.95 -11.68
C LYS A 39 -6.25 13.83 -10.63
N LYS A 40 -7.39 13.40 -10.09
CA LYS A 40 -7.44 12.34 -9.06
C LYS A 40 -6.88 11.01 -9.55
N LEU A 41 -6.91 10.75 -10.86
CA LEU A 41 -6.33 9.55 -11.45
C LEU A 41 -4.80 9.55 -11.43
N LEU A 42 -4.13 10.69 -11.25
CA LEU A 42 -2.66 10.73 -11.08
C LEU A 42 -2.22 10.08 -9.76
N ASN A 43 -3.04 10.15 -8.71
CA ASN A 43 -2.73 9.60 -7.40
C ASN A 43 -2.46 8.10 -7.47
N GLY A 44 -1.52 7.60 -6.69
CA GLY A 44 -1.15 6.19 -6.60
C GLY A 44 0.28 5.90 -7.06
N ALA A 45 0.64 4.62 -7.01
CA ALA A 45 1.95 4.07 -7.35
C ALA A 45 2.07 3.73 -8.85
N TRP A 46 3.20 4.06 -9.47
CA TRP A 46 3.43 3.89 -10.91
C TRP A 46 4.76 3.17 -11.19
N ALA A 47 4.71 2.13 -12.03
CA ALA A 47 5.87 1.32 -12.45
C ALA A 47 5.95 1.20 -13.98
N GLU A 48 7.10 0.77 -14.52
CA GLU A 48 7.31 0.58 -15.96
C GLU A 48 6.57 -0.65 -16.51
N ASN A 49 6.27 -1.65 -15.67
CA ASN A 49 5.40 -2.78 -15.98
C ASN A 49 4.62 -3.24 -14.73
N GLN A 50 3.82 -4.31 -14.85
CA GLN A 50 2.93 -4.79 -13.78
C GLN A 50 3.61 -5.73 -12.77
N GLU A 51 4.84 -6.18 -13.04
CA GLU A 51 5.60 -7.14 -12.21
C GLU A 51 6.72 -6.44 -11.43
N GLU A 52 7.11 -5.22 -11.83
CA GLU A 52 8.14 -4.40 -11.18
C GLU A 52 7.60 -3.50 -10.05
N ASN A 53 8.52 -3.12 -9.17
CA ASN A 53 8.26 -2.12 -8.12
C ASN A 53 7.91 -0.76 -8.73
N ALA A 54 7.18 0.06 -7.98
CA ALA A 54 6.93 1.43 -8.39
C ALA A 54 8.25 2.23 -8.47
N LEU A 55 8.31 3.16 -9.43
CA LEU A 55 9.35 4.18 -9.49
C LEU A 55 9.06 5.31 -8.49
N PHE A 56 7.76 5.63 -8.35
CA PHE A 56 7.25 6.69 -7.50
C PHE A 56 5.77 6.48 -7.18
N TYR A 57 5.30 7.25 -6.21
CA TYR A 57 3.87 7.49 -6.01
C TYR A 57 3.55 8.98 -6.05
N ILE A 58 2.30 9.27 -6.41
CA ILE A 58 1.72 10.60 -6.32
C ILE A 58 0.67 10.58 -5.22
N GLU A 59 0.76 11.51 -4.27
CA GLU A 59 -0.27 11.80 -3.28
C GLU A 59 -0.67 13.27 -3.38
N ASN A 60 -1.86 13.52 -3.89
CA ASN A 60 -2.44 14.82 -4.21
C ASN A 60 -1.58 15.64 -5.19
N ASP A 61 -0.80 16.57 -4.64
CA ASP A 61 0.00 17.57 -5.35
C ASP A 61 1.50 17.37 -5.05
N SER A 62 1.87 16.15 -4.63
CA SER A 62 3.22 15.75 -4.28
C SER A 62 3.59 14.41 -4.93
N ILE A 63 4.81 14.31 -5.45
CA ILE A 63 5.40 13.07 -5.98
C ILE A 63 6.58 12.64 -5.09
N TYR A 64 6.62 11.35 -4.79
CA TYR A 64 7.55 10.71 -3.87
C TYR A 64 8.23 9.55 -4.59
N TYR A 65 9.56 9.57 -4.71
CA TYR A 65 10.33 8.50 -5.34
C TYR A 65 10.67 7.43 -4.31
N ILE A 66 10.60 6.15 -4.68
CA ILE A 66 10.78 5.04 -3.72
C ILE A 66 12.17 5.05 -3.09
N ASP A 67 13.19 5.38 -3.88
CA ASP A 67 14.59 5.47 -3.43
C ASP A 67 14.89 6.74 -2.60
N ASN A 68 13.94 7.67 -2.45
CA ASN A 68 14.14 8.94 -1.74
C ASN A 68 12.80 9.53 -1.22
N GLN A 69 12.14 8.80 -0.31
CA GLN A 69 10.83 9.17 0.23
C GLN A 69 10.88 10.36 1.21
N ASP A 70 12.03 10.64 1.83
CA ASP A 70 12.22 11.75 2.78
C ASP A 70 12.06 13.14 2.14
N LYS A 71 12.07 13.23 0.81
CA LYS A 71 11.96 14.50 0.09
C LYS A 71 11.00 14.42 -1.12
N PRO A 72 9.69 14.67 -0.91
CA PRO A 72 8.74 14.83 -2.01
C PRO A 72 9.01 16.10 -2.83
N TYR A 73 8.56 16.06 -4.08
CA TYR A 73 8.54 17.21 -4.99
C TYR A 73 7.10 17.63 -5.30
N SER A 74 6.88 18.93 -5.55
CA SER A 74 5.55 19.44 -5.87
C SER A 74 5.14 19.08 -7.31
N LEU A 75 3.88 18.68 -7.49
CA LEU A 75 3.27 18.35 -8.76
C LEU A 75 2.11 19.31 -9.09
N GLU A 76 2.28 20.09 -10.15
CA GLU A 76 1.22 20.93 -10.71
C GLU A 76 0.56 20.20 -11.90
N PHE A 77 -0.77 20.28 -12.01
CA PHE A 77 -1.52 19.71 -13.14
C PHE A 77 -2.47 20.74 -13.76
N ARG A 78 -2.37 20.96 -15.09
CA ARG A 78 -3.22 21.89 -15.84
C ARG A 78 -3.51 21.36 -17.26
N GLY A 79 -4.78 21.08 -17.54
CA GLY A 79 -5.24 20.60 -18.85
C GLY A 79 -4.69 19.21 -19.16
N SER A 80 -3.87 19.10 -20.20
CA SER A 80 -3.14 17.87 -20.55
C SER A 80 -1.71 17.81 -20.01
N TYR A 81 -1.24 18.81 -19.26
CA TYR A 81 0.15 18.86 -18.78
C TYR A 81 0.26 18.67 -17.27
N PHE A 82 1.26 17.90 -16.83
CA PHE A 82 1.78 17.94 -15.46
C PHE A 82 3.20 18.49 -15.43
N SER A 83 3.53 19.14 -14.33
CA SER A 83 4.86 19.71 -14.03
C SER A 83 5.33 19.17 -12.68
N ILE A 84 6.58 18.69 -12.61
CA ILE A 84 7.24 18.30 -11.36
C ILE A 84 8.31 19.34 -11.03
N HIS A 85 8.21 19.95 -9.86
CA HIS A 85 9.11 21.01 -9.40
C HIS A 85 10.20 20.45 -8.49
N TYR A 86 11.38 20.21 -9.06
CA TYR A 86 12.60 19.88 -8.33
C TYR A 86 13.30 21.16 -7.84
N ASP A 87 14.25 21.04 -6.92
CA ASP A 87 14.96 22.19 -6.31
C ASP A 87 15.54 23.18 -7.34
N ASN A 88 16.07 22.64 -8.45
CA ASN A 88 16.86 23.39 -9.42
C ASN A 88 16.20 23.50 -10.81
N TYR A 89 15.11 22.77 -11.06
CA TYR A 89 14.44 22.76 -12.37
C TYR A 89 13.00 22.24 -12.28
N THR A 90 12.18 22.56 -13.28
CA THR A 90 10.84 21.97 -13.44
C THR A 90 10.84 21.04 -14.66
N SER A 91 10.48 19.77 -14.46
CA SER A 91 10.17 18.87 -15.58
C SER A 91 8.71 19.04 -15.97
N LYS A 92 8.40 19.03 -17.27
CA LYS A 92 7.03 19.14 -17.78
C LYS A 92 6.74 18.04 -18.79
N ALA A 93 5.60 17.39 -18.64
CA ALA A 93 5.15 16.27 -19.45
C ALA A 93 3.72 16.48 -19.97
N GLU A 94 3.43 15.94 -21.15
CA GLU A 94 2.09 15.98 -21.77
C GLU A 94 1.42 14.61 -21.65
N LEU A 95 0.32 14.51 -20.91
CA LEU A 95 -0.52 13.31 -20.85
C LEU A 95 -1.16 13.04 -22.21
N ILE A 96 -0.97 11.82 -22.69
CA ILE A 96 -1.63 11.24 -23.86
C ILE A 96 -2.80 10.37 -23.40
N LYS A 97 -2.61 9.60 -22.31
CA LYS A 97 -3.63 8.76 -21.68
C LYS A 97 -3.47 8.85 -20.16
N LEU A 98 -4.58 9.02 -19.46
CA LEU A 98 -4.65 8.76 -18.02
C LEU A 98 -5.96 8.02 -17.74
N THR A 99 -5.85 6.83 -17.20
CA THR A 99 -6.98 6.02 -16.72
C THR A 99 -6.72 5.64 -15.27
N LYS A 100 -7.51 4.71 -14.71
CA LYS A 100 -7.11 4.05 -13.47
C LYS A 100 -5.75 3.37 -13.70
N ASP A 101 -5.65 2.43 -14.63
CA ASP A 101 -4.52 1.48 -14.61
C ASP A 101 -3.36 1.84 -15.57
N ASP A 102 -3.53 2.75 -16.53
CA ASP A 102 -2.47 3.25 -17.42
C ASP A 102 -2.24 4.77 -17.25
N MET A 103 -0.98 5.19 -17.23
CA MET A 103 -0.56 6.57 -17.50
C MET A 103 0.42 6.57 -18.67
N ILE A 104 0.10 7.31 -19.73
CA ILE A 104 0.96 7.48 -20.91
C ILE A 104 1.19 8.97 -21.11
N TYR A 105 2.45 9.38 -21.16
CA TYR A 105 2.83 10.77 -21.37
C TYR A 105 4.03 10.94 -22.28
N LYS A 106 4.15 12.12 -22.88
CA LYS A 106 5.31 12.54 -23.64
C LYS A 106 6.23 13.37 -22.75
N SER A 107 7.45 12.89 -22.57
CA SER A 107 8.56 13.61 -21.94
C SER A 107 9.46 14.26 -23.02
N SER A 108 10.58 14.86 -22.60
CA SER A 108 11.68 15.23 -23.50
C SER A 108 12.43 14.03 -24.08
N THR A 109 12.37 12.86 -23.43
CA THR A 109 13.09 11.64 -23.83
C THR A 109 12.27 10.69 -24.70
N GLY A 110 10.94 10.78 -24.70
CA GLY A 110 10.09 9.94 -25.54
C GLY A 110 8.63 9.88 -25.06
N ILE A 111 7.92 8.83 -25.48
CA ILE A 111 6.64 8.46 -24.88
C ILE A 111 6.95 7.46 -23.77
N ILE A 112 6.56 7.79 -22.54
CA ILE A 112 6.67 6.94 -21.37
C ILE A 112 5.28 6.35 -21.11
N LYS A 113 5.23 5.04 -20.87
CA LYS A 113 4.03 4.32 -20.42
C LYS A 113 4.33 3.72 -19.05
N LEU A 114 3.51 4.07 -18.08
CA LEU A 114 3.53 3.51 -16.74
C LEU A 114 2.20 2.81 -16.45
N TYR A 115 2.28 1.79 -15.61
CA TYR A 115 1.17 1.00 -15.13
C TYR A 115 0.97 1.28 -13.65
N ARG A 116 -0.29 1.34 -13.21
CA ARG A 116 -0.58 1.41 -11.78
C ARG A 116 -0.22 0.07 -11.13
N THR A 117 0.62 0.10 -10.10
CA THR A 117 0.84 -1.10 -9.28
C THR A 117 -0.30 -1.22 -8.27
N ALA A 118 -0.77 -2.44 -8.02
CA ALA A 118 -1.85 -2.67 -7.06
C ALA A 118 -1.37 -2.54 -5.60
N ASP A 119 -0.12 -2.91 -5.32
CA ASP A 119 0.37 -3.20 -3.97
C ASP A 119 1.74 -2.58 -3.62
N GLN A 120 2.30 -1.68 -4.44
CA GLN A 120 3.66 -1.15 -4.24
C GLN A 120 3.72 0.38 -4.16
N VAL A 121 2.89 0.99 -3.31
CA VAL A 121 3.35 1.98 -2.29
C VAL A 121 2.34 2.04 -1.14
N LYS A 122 2.73 1.44 -0.01
CA LYS A 122 2.56 2.01 1.34
C LYS A 122 3.71 1.56 2.23
N GLU A 123 4.89 2.16 2.04
CA GLU A 123 5.61 2.64 3.22
C GLU A 123 5.11 4.06 3.53
N SER A 124 5.05 4.39 4.81
CA SER A 124 4.42 5.60 5.35
C SER A 124 2.89 5.73 5.18
N LYS A 125 2.19 5.10 6.14
CA LYS A 125 0.95 5.57 6.80
C LYS A 125 -0.43 5.30 6.14
N THR A 126 -1.09 4.35 6.80
CA THR A 126 -2.54 4.29 7.08
C THR A 126 -3.43 3.71 5.96
N GLU A 127 -4.12 2.63 6.31
CA GLU A 127 -5.22 1.92 5.64
C GLU A 127 -6.34 2.88 5.12
N THR A 128 -7.18 2.52 4.15
CA THR A 128 -8.18 1.44 4.25
C THR A 128 -8.63 0.91 2.87
N GLN A 129 -8.68 -0.43 2.72
CA GLN A 129 -9.57 -1.33 1.93
C GLN A 129 -10.20 -0.81 0.61
N GLU A 130 -10.35 -1.55 -0.50
CA GLU A 130 -10.32 -2.99 -0.83
C GLU A 130 -10.26 -3.11 -2.39
N THR A 131 -9.98 -4.21 -3.12
CA THR A 131 -9.66 -5.64 -2.86
C THR A 131 -8.86 -6.17 -4.08
N LEU A 132 -7.91 -7.11 -3.94
CA LEU A 132 -7.61 -8.17 -4.95
C LEU A 132 -6.57 -9.22 -4.47
N LEU A 133 -7.03 -10.15 -3.63
CA LEU A 133 -6.58 -11.55 -3.48
C LEU A 133 -5.13 -11.94 -3.94
N VAL A 134 -4.11 -11.45 -3.23
CA VAL A 134 -2.87 -12.23 -3.02
C VAL A 134 -3.09 -13.16 -1.82
N ASP A 135 -2.53 -14.37 -1.86
CA ASP A 135 -2.78 -15.44 -0.86
C ASP A 135 -2.17 -15.14 0.52
N ASN A 136 -2.82 -14.24 1.25
CA ASN A 136 -2.39 -13.79 2.56
C ASN A 136 -2.53 -14.84 3.66
N ASN A 137 -3.11 -16.02 3.38
CA ASN A 137 -3.50 -17.01 4.38
C ASN A 137 -2.78 -18.36 4.23
N LYS A 138 -1.66 -18.40 3.49
CA LYS A 138 -0.73 -19.53 3.49
C LYS A 138 -0.36 -19.92 4.93
N LYS A 139 -0.85 -21.07 5.36
CA LYS A 139 -0.55 -21.65 6.67
C LYS A 139 0.87 -22.20 6.70
N CYS A 140 1.45 -22.30 7.89
CA CYS A 140 2.77 -22.90 8.12
C CYS A 140 3.91 -22.18 7.36
N ASP A 141 3.75 -20.87 7.13
CA ASP A 141 4.62 -20.08 6.27
C ASP A 141 5.87 -19.59 7.00
N MET A 142 6.97 -20.32 6.80
CA MET A 142 8.26 -20.09 7.46
C MET A 142 8.84 -18.70 7.22
N GLU A 143 8.55 -18.09 6.07
CA GLU A 143 9.05 -16.76 5.71
C GLU A 143 8.49 -15.70 6.67
N LYS A 144 7.18 -15.73 6.94
CA LYS A 144 6.53 -14.81 7.89
C LYS A 144 7.05 -14.98 9.33
N VAL A 145 7.37 -16.21 9.75
CA VAL A 145 8.01 -16.47 11.05
C VAL A 145 9.41 -15.86 11.10
N THR A 146 10.18 -16.00 10.01
CA THR A 146 11.56 -15.48 9.88
C THR A 146 11.59 -13.96 9.84
N VAL A 147 10.69 -13.34 9.07
CA VAL A 147 10.54 -11.87 8.98
C VAL A 147 10.18 -11.29 10.35
N LEU A 148 9.23 -11.91 11.08
CA LEU A 148 8.91 -11.47 12.43
C LEU A 148 10.12 -11.57 13.38
N LYS A 149 10.83 -12.71 13.38
CA LYS A 149 12.05 -12.94 14.18
C LYS A 149 13.08 -11.82 13.96
N GLN A 150 13.35 -11.46 12.71
CA GLN A 150 14.32 -10.43 12.34
C GLN A 150 13.89 -9.01 12.74
N GLN A 151 12.59 -8.74 12.79
CA GLN A 151 12.04 -7.43 13.14
C GLN A 151 11.91 -7.21 14.66
N LEU A 152 12.03 -8.24 15.49
CA LEU A 152 11.96 -8.11 16.95
C LEU A 152 13.19 -7.34 17.51
N PRO A 153 13.01 -6.46 18.51
CA PRO A 153 11.78 -6.21 19.27
C PRO A 153 10.83 -5.16 18.64
N SER A 154 11.18 -4.58 17.49
CA SER A 154 10.46 -3.45 16.86
C SER A 154 9.22 -3.83 16.04
N ALA A 155 9.04 -5.11 15.68
CA ALA A 155 8.00 -5.64 14.80
C ALA A 155 6.61 -4.96 14.86
N SER A 156 6.02 -4.66 13.70
CA SER A 156 4.74 -3.96 13.62
C SER A 156 3.54 -4.86 14.00
N LYS A 157 2.36 -4.28 14.22
CA LYS A 157 1.13 -5.04 14.51
C LYS A 157 0.81 -5.99 13.34
N GLU A 158 1.04 -5.53 12.12
CA GLU A 158 0.78 -6.23 10.87
C GLU A 158 1.71 -7.43 10.71
N SER A 159 3.00 -7.31 11.04
CA SER A 159 3.93 -8.45 11.08
C SER A 159 3.52 -9.51 12.10
N ILE A 160 3.06 -9.08 13.29
CA ILE A 160 2.59 -10.00 14.33
C ILE A 160 1.30 -10.70 13.89
N LEU A 161 0.34 -9.99 13.29
CA LEU A 161 -0.88 -10.57 12.72
C LEU A 161 -0.58 -11.52 11.56
N SER A 162 0.32 -11.14 10.65
CA SER A 162 0.77 -11.98 9.54
C SER A 162 1.35 -13.31 10.05
N PHE A 163 2.23 -13.25 11.04
CA PHE A 163 2.76 -14.43 11.74
C PHE A 163 1.66 -15.26 12.42
N LEU A 164 0.83 -14.66 13.29
CA LEU A 164 -0.21 -15.39 14.02
C LEU A 164 -1.25 -16.03 13.09
N SER A 165 -1.44 -15.46 11.89
CA SER A 165 -2.32 -16.04 10.86
C SER A 165 -1.73 -17.30 10.20
N THR A 166 -0.41 -17.52 10.26
CA THR A 166 0.23 -18.75 9.76
C THR A 166 0.03 -19.95 10.68
N ILE A 167 -0.22 -19.70 11.98
CA ILE A 167 -0.46 -20.73 12.98
C ILE A 167 -1.81 -21.36 12.70
N SER A 168 -1.82 -22.67 12.46
CA SER A 168 -3.01 -23.40 12.04
C SER A 168 -2.95 -24.88 12.40
N VAL A 169 -4.12 -25.48 12.52
CA VAL A 169 -4.34 -26.90 12.78
C VAL A 169 -3.68 -27.81 11.72
N ASP A 170 -3.51 -27.29 10.50
CA ASP A 170 -2.88 -27.99 9.38
C ASP A 170 -1.35 -28.14 9.54
N CYS A 171 -0.72 -27.34 10.41
CA CYS A 171 0.73 -27.33 10.59
C CYS A 171 1.28 -28.48 11.44
N LYS A 172 0.43 -29.37 11.98
CA LYS A 172 0.82 -30.47 12.88
C LYS A 172 1.91 -31.39 12.34
N ASN A 173 1.98 -31.57 11.02
CA ASN A 173 2.97 -32.43 10.37
C ASN A 173 4.26 -31.68 9.98
N ASN A 174 4.32 -30.37 10.15
CA ASN A 174 5.50 -29.54 9.88
C ASN A 174 6.24 -29.26 11.19
N ALA A 175 7.09 -30.22 11.60
CA ALA A 175 7.83 -30.14 12.86
C ALA A 175 8.77 -28.92 12.94
N GLU A 176 9.40 -28.55 11.83
CA GLU A 176 10.30 -27.39 11.75
C GLU A 176 9.53 -26.08 11.97
N PHE A 177 8.39 -25.89 11.27
CA PHE A 177 7.52 -24.75 11.50
C PHE A 177 6.99 -24.75 12.94
N GLY A 178 6.54 -25.90 13.45
CA GLY A 178 6.04 -26.02 14.83
C GLY A 178 7.08 -25.59 15.87
N GLN A 179 8.33 -26.00 15.70
CA GLN A 179 9.44 -25.60 16.57
C GLN A 179 9.76 -24.10 16.46
N PHE A 180 9.97 -23.60 15.25
CA PHE A 180 10.41 -22.21 15.06
C PHE A 180 9.30 -21.19 15.36
N SER A 181 8.06 -21.48 14.98
CA SER A 181 6.90 -20.63 15.32
C SER A 181 6.60 -20.61 16.82
N ASN A 182 6.79 -21.72 17.54
CA ASN A 182 6.69 -21.75 19.00
C ASN A 182 7.73 -20.82 19.65
N GLU A 183 9.01 -20.95 19.27
CA GLU A 183 10.08 -20.10 19.77
C GLU A 183 9.79 -18.60 19.52
N VAL A 184 9.40 -18.26 18.29
CA VAL A 184 9.04 -16.88 17.92
C VAL A 184 7.80 -16.39 18.66
N LEU A 185 6.80 -17.23 18.91
CA LEU A 185 5.61 -16.87 19.70
C LEU A 185 5.99 -16.41 21.12
N PHE A 186 6.90 -17.11 21.78
CA PHE A 186 7.36 -16.73 23.11
C PHE A 186 8.25 -15.47 23.10
N GLU A 187 9.05 -15.26 22.06
CA GLU A 187 9.84 -14.04 21.90
C GLU A 187 8.97 -12.79 21.63
N VAL A 188 7.99 -12.88 20.72
CA VAL A 188 7.06 -11.77 20.47
C VAL A 188 6.17 -11.51 21.69
N LEU A 189 5.71 -12.55 22.39
CA LEU A 189 4.93 -12.38 23.63
C LEU A 189 5.76 -11.74 24.76
N LYS A 190 7.07 -11.98 24.80
CA LYS A 190 7.99 -11.31 25.73
C LYS A 190 8.28 -9.85 25.35
N ALA A 191 8.33 -9.54 24.05
CA ALA A 191 8.66 -8.20 23.53
C ALA A 191 7.44 -7.26 23.45
N LYS A 192 6.29 -7.78 23.02
CA LYS A 192 5.06 -7.04 22.67
C LYS A 192 3.79 -7.77 23.14
N PRO A 193 3.62 -8.00 24.46
CA PRO A 193 2.52 -8.82 24.96
C PRO A 193 1.14 -8.17 24.78
N ILE A 194 1.04 -6.84 24.79
CA ILE A 194 -0.23 -6.14 24.60
C ILE A 194 -0.71 -6.33 23.16
N GLU A 195 0.18 -6.15 22.19
CA GLU A 195 -0.11 -6.30 20.76
C GLU A 195 -0.54 -7.73 20.42
N VAL A 196 0.18 -8.74 20.92
CA VAL A 196 -0.19 -10.17 20.74
C VAL A 196 -1.59 -10.44 21.31
N LEU A 197 -1.88 -10.00 22.53
CA LEU A 197 -3.20 -10.17 23.15
C LEU A 197 -4.30 -9.47 22.35
N MET A 198 -4.09 -8.21 21.95
CA MET A 198 -5.06 -7.44 21.18
C MET A 198 -5.33 -8.04 19.80
N ILE A 199 -4.31 -8.62 19.16
CA ILE A 199 -4.47 -9.31 17.87
C ILE A 199 -5.26 -10.60 18.05
N VAL A 200 -4.90 -11.46 19.01
CA VAL A 200 -5.63 -12.71 19.26
C VAL A 200 -7.06 -12.42 19.73
N GLU A 201 -7.33 -11.30 20.38
CA GLU A 201 -8.68 -10.87 20.76
C GLU A 201 -9.54 -10.45 19.55
N LYS A 202 -9.02 -9.57 18.69
CA LYS A 202 -9.80 -8.85 17.69
C LYS A 202 -9.77 -9.44 16.28
N GLU A 203 -8.69 -10.12 15.92
CA GLU A 203 -8.42 -10.56 14.54
C GLU A 203 -8.78 -12.04 14.34
N ASN A 204 -8.99 -12.45 13.09
CA ASN A 204 -9.39 -13.81 12.73
C ASN A 204 -8.20 -14.78 12.68
N VAL A 205 -7.65 -15.12 13.85
CA VAL A 205 -6.56 -16.11 14.02
C VAL A 205 -7.07 -17.40 14.67
N GLU A 206 -6.41 -18.53 14.42
CA GLU A 206 -6.75 -19.83 15.03
C GLU A 206 -6.33 -19.88 16.52
N LYS A 207 -7.09 -19.17 17.37
CA LYS A 207 -6.77 -18.93 18.79
C LYS A 207 -6.39 -20.22 19.54
N ASP A 208 -7.09 -21.32 19.27
CA ASP A 208 -6.87 -22.61 19.93
C ASP A 208 -5.49 -23.24 19.61
N GLU A 209 -4.93 -22.99 18.43
CA GLU A 209 -3.58 -23.46 18.08
C GLU A 209 -2.50 -22.56 18.69
N VAL A 210 -2.77 -21.24 18.81
CA VAL A 210 -1.93 -20.33 19.61
C VAL A 210 -1.91 -20.77 21.09
N TYR A 211 -3.05 -21.09 21.68
CA TYR A 211 -3.11 -21.60 23.06
C TYR A 211 -2.36 -22.92 23.23
N LYS A 212 -2.48 -23.87 22.28
CA LYS A 212 -1.70 -25.13 22.30
C LYS A 212 -0.20 -24.89 22.26
N MET A 213 0.28 -23.90 21.50
CA MET A 213 1.70 -23.53 21.52
C MET A 213 2.13 -22.96 22.88
N LEU A 214 1.29 -22.14 23.52
CA LEU A 214 1.56 -21.59 24.85
C LEU A 214 1.53 -22.66 25.96
N GLU A 215 0.66 -23.68 25.84
CA GLU A 215 0.61 -24.85 26.74
C GLU A 215 1.81 -25.81 26.55
N ASN A 216 2.55 -25.68 25.43
CA ASN A 216 3.64 -26.57 25.05
C ASN A 216 4.87 -25.76 24.56
N PRO A 217 5.55 -25.00 25.44
CA PRO A 217 6.84 -24.39 25.11
C PRO A 217 7.86 -25.47 24.71
N ILE A 218 8.60 -25.20 23.63
CA ILE A 218 9.65 -26.10 23.12
C ILE A 218 11.04 -25.70 23.63
N ASN A 219 11.20 -24.48 24.15
CA ASN A 219 12.49 -23.95 24.64
C ASN A 219 12.52 -23.85 26.17
N ASP A 220 13.29 -24.72 26.81
CA ASP A 220 13.47 -24.79 28.27
C ASP A 220 14.03 -23.50 28.90
N ALA A 221 14.65 -22.60 28.10
CA ALA A 221 15.13 -21.31 28.59
C ALA A 221 14.01 -20.26 28.81
N ILE A 222 12.75 -20.59 28.47
CA ILE A 222 11.60 -19.70 28.70
C ILE A 222 11.27 -19.67 30.19
N ASN A 223 11.56 -18.54 30.85
CA ASN A 223 11.11 -18.30 32.22
C ASN A 223 9.60 -17.97 32.25
N LEU A 224 8.78 -19.03 32.30
CA LEU A 224 7.32 -18.94 32.32
C LEU A 224 6.78 -18.09 33.47
N ASN A 225 7.34 -18.22 34.68
CA ASN A 225 6.95 -17.39 35.84
C ASN A 225 7.08 -15.90 35.55
N LYS A 226 8.22 -15.46 35.01
CA LYS A 226 8.46 -14.05 34.64
C LYS A 226 7.52 -13.56 33.54
N LEU A 227 7.16 -14.44 32.60
CA LEU A 227 6.22 -14.12 31.51
C LEU A 227 4.77 -13.99 31.99
N ILE A 228 4.33 -14.92 32.86
CA ILE A 228 3.04 -14.87 33.55
C ILE A 228 2.93 -13.58 34.37
N ASP A 229 3.98 -13.22 35.12
CA ASP A 229 4.05 -11.97 35.88
C ASP A 229 3.97 -10.73 34.99
N SER A 230 4.65 -10.71 33.84
CA SER A 230 4.59 -9.57 32.92
C SER A 230 3.21 -9.42 32.29
N ILE A 231 2.54 -10.53 31.94
CA ILE A 231 1.19 -10.51 31.37
C ILE A 231 0.15 -10.13 32.43
N ASN A 232 0.25 -10.66 33.66
CA ASN A 232 -0.64 -10.30 34.77
C ASN A 232 -0.68 -8.79 35.01
N LYS A 233 0.48 -8.14 35.01
CA LYS A 233 0.67 -6.69 35.26
C LYS A 233 0.10 -5.76 34.19
N LEU A 234 -0.28 -6.26 33.02
CA LEU A 234 -0.87 -5.43 31.97
C LEU A 234 -2.26 -4.94 32.39
N GLU A 235 -2.53 -3.65 32.23
CA GLU A 235 -3.85 -3.05 32.53
C GLU A 235 -4.95 -3.40 31.50
N LEU A 236 -4.71 -4.42 30.66
CA LEU A 236 -5.72 -4.99 29.77
C LEU A 236 -6.63 -5.96 30.56
N GLN A 237 -7.93 -5.79 30.40
CA GLN A 237 -8.97 -6.68 30.95
C GLN A 237 -9.72 -7.35 29.78
N SER A 238 -9.31 -8.56 29.42
CA SER A 238 -9.98 -9.34 28.36
C SER A 238 -9.98 -10.84 28.64
N VAL A 239 -10.91 -11.55 27.99
CA VAL A 239 -11.05 -13.02 28.11
C VAL A 239 -9.80 -13.72 27.57
N GLU A 240 -9.24 -13.21 26.49
CA GLU A 240 -7.99 -13.67 25.88
C GLU A 240 -6.81 -13.56 26.84
N LYS A 241 -6.66 -12.48 27.60
CA LYS A 241 -5.62 -12.39 28.65
C LYS A 241 -5.77 -13.53 29.66
N SER A 242 -6.99 -13.82 30.13
CA SER A 242 -7.24 -14.93 31.05
C SER A 242 -6.88 -16.29 30.44
N LYS A 243 -7.21 -16.52 29.15
CA LYS A 243 -6.85 -17.76 28.43
C LYS A 243 -5.34 -17.92 28.22
N PHE A 244 -4.62 -16.84 27.89
CA PHE A 244 -3.15 -16.84 27.82
C PHE A 244 -2.54 -17.23 29.17
N LEU A 245 -3.04 -16.64 30.26
CA LEU A 245 -2.56 -16.95 31.61
C LEU A 245 -2.90 -18.39 32.04
N GLU A 246 -4.03 -18.93 31.62
CA GLU A 246 -4.39 -20.34 31.84
C GLU A 246 -3.45 -21.29 31.07
N ALA A 247 -3.25 -21.03 29.78
CA ALA A 247 -2.35 -21.81 28.93
C ALA A 247 -0.91 -21.85 29.46
N LEU A 248 -0.37 -20.68 29.84
CA LEU A 248 0.97 -20.57 30.43
C LEU A 248 1.08 -21.24 31.81
N LYS A 249 0.00 -21.29 32.61
CA LYS A 249 -0.02 -22.04 33.88
C LYS A 249 -0.02 -23.54 33.66
N LYS A 250 -0.78 -24.06 32.69
CA LYS A 250 -0.72 -25.48 32.30
C LYS A 250 0.68 -25.88 31.82
N ALA A 251 1.35 -25.01 31.04
CA ALA A 251 2.75 -25.21 30.71
C ALA A 251 3.64 -25.23 31.96
N LEU A 252 3.45 -24.27 32.88
CA LEU A 252 4.21 -24.22 34.13
C LEU A 252 4.07 -25.51 34.95
N GLU A 253 2.85 -26.03 35.10
CA GLU A 253 2.52 -27.29 35.81
C GLU A 253 3.03 -28.55 35.10
N LYS A 254 3.23 -28.50 33.77
CA LYS A 254 3.71 -29.63 32.97
C LYS A 254 5.23 -29.76 32.96
N TYR A 255 5.95 -28.67 33.18
CA TYR A 255 7.41 -28.57 33.00
C TYR A 255 8.18 -28.10 34.25
N ASN A 256 7.54 -28.00 35.42
CA ASN A 256 8.18 -27.76 36.74
C ASN A 256 7.66 -28.73 37.80
#